data_AF-K6XQ61-F1
#
_entry.id   AF-K6XQ61-F1
#
_cell.length_a   1.000
_cell.length_b   1.000
_cell.length_c   1.000
_cell.angle_alpha   90.00
_cell.angle_beta   90.00
_cell.angle_gamma   90.00
#
_symmetry.space_group_name_H-M   'P 1'
#
loop_
_entity.id
_entity.type
_entity.pdbx_description
1 polymer ?
#
loop_
_entity_poly.entity_id
_entity_poly.type
_entity_poly.pdbx_seq_one_letter_code
_entity_poly.pdbx_strand_id
1 'polypeptide(L)'
;MDDDIDGFAVAVVRDESGWKVSALKPSALTDLEDAERQLRELRSAGAVFGLLDVDDEFFIVIRPAPAGARLLLSDATAAIDYDVAADVLDALNLDVPDIDPDELDTIDPWEEGDLAVLADLGLPDAVMSIIVGDTDLYADEQLGMIAARLGFADELGKVLDSLGH
;
A
#
# COMPACT_ATOMS: atom_id res chain seq x y z
N MET A 1 -14.67 -17.80 -10.47
CA MET A 1 -14.76 -16.40 -10.90
C MET A 1 -13.64 -15.78 -10.12
N ASP A 2 -12.58 -15.38 -10.79
CA ASP A 2 -11.58 -14.55 -10.13
C ASP A 2 -12.38 -13.29 -9.77
N ASP A 3 -12.61 -13.04 -8.49
CA ASP A 3 -13.10 -11.73 -8.07
C ASP A 3 -11.95 -10.79 -8.45
N ASP A 4 -12.09 -10.14 -9.61
CA ASP A 4 -11.20 -9.08 -10.02
C ASP A 4 -11.41 -7.97 -8.99
N ILE A 5 -10.54 -7.93 -7.97
CA ILE A 5 -10.46 -6.81 -7.03
C ILE A 5 -10.14 -5.57 -7.86
N ASP A 6 -11.00 -4.55 -7.76
CA ASP A 6 -10.75 -3.25 -8.37
C ASP A 6 -9.60 -2.55 -7.60
N GLY A 7 -8.85 -1.70 -8.29
CA GLY A 7 -7.68 -1.01 -7.72
C GLY A 7 -6.38 -1.29 -8.47
N PHE A 8 -5.25 -0.88 -7.90
CA PHE A 8 -3.96 -0.94 -8.58
C PHE A 8 -2.80 -1.29 -7.64
N ALA A 9 -1.82 -2.01 -8.19
CA ALA A 9 -0.57 -2.29 -7.50
C ALA A 9 0.59 -1.71 -8.32
N VAL A 10 1.40 -0.85 -7.70
CA VAL A 10 2.56 -0.24 -8.36
C VAL A 10 3.83 -0.41 -7.53
N ALA A 11 4.94 -0.61 -8.22
CA ALA A 11 6.27 -0.49 -7.66
C ALA A 11 6.85 0.88 -7.94
N VAL A 12 7.40 1.51 -6.90
CA VAL A 12 8.09 2.79 -6.97
C VAL A 12 9.57 2.57 -6.70
N VAL A 13 10.40 3.06 -7.61
CA VAL A 13 11.87 2.96 -7.54
C VAL A 13 12.47 4.35 -7.57
N ARG A 14 13.36 4.64 -6.62
CA ARG A 14 14.18 5.86 -6.60
C ARG A 14 15.62 5.55 -6.93
N ASP A 15 16.09 5.97 -8.10
CA ASP A 15 17.49 5.82 -8.52
C ASP A 15 18.14 7.18 -8.85
N GLU A 16 19.36 7.16 -9.38
CA GLU A 16 20.12 8.38 -9.74
C GLU A 16 19.44 9.23 -10.83
N SER A 17 18.56 8.62 -11.64
CA SER A 17 17.85 9.28 -12.75
C SER A 17 16.53 9.91 -12.33
N GLY A 18 15.99 9.54 -11.16
CA GLY A 18 14.75 10.08 -10.66
C GLY A 18 13.83 9.01 -10.07
N TRP A 19 12.54 9.34 -10.08
CA TRP A 19 11.47 8.40 -9.72
C TRP A 19 11.08 7.57 -10.94
N LYS A 20 10.78 6.30 -10.71
CA LYS A 20 10.20 5.38 -11.70
C LYS A 20 9.06 4.64 -11.03
N VAL A 21 7.92 4.59 -11.72
CA VAL A 21 6.74 3.84 -11.28
C VAL A 21 6.42 2.81 -12.35
N SER A 22 6.08 1.60 -11.92
CA SER A 22 5.67 0.52 -12.83
C SER A 22 4.57 -0.31 -12.18
N ALA A 23 3.57 -0.71 -12.96
CA ALA A 23 2.54 -1.62 -12.49
C ALA A 23 3.13 -2.98 -12.08
N LEU A 24 2.62 -3.50 -10.96
CA LEU A 24 2.76 -4.88 -10.55
C LEU A 24 1.66 -5.71 -11.24
N LYS A 25 1.76 -7.03 -11.14
CA LYS A 25 0.68 -7.92 -11.60
C LYS A 25 -0.52 -7.81 -10.65
N PRO A 26 -1.76 -7.99 -11.14
CA PRO A 26 -2.97 -7.94 -10.32
C PRO A 26 -2.96 -8.89 -9.11
N SER A 27 -2.24 -10.02 -9.21
CA SER A 27 -2.06 -10.94 -8.08
C SER A 27 -1.44 -10.29 -6.83
N ALA A 28 -0.76 -9.16 -6.96
CA ALA A 28 -0.23 -8.42 -5.82
C ALA A 28 -1.35 -7.83 -4.92
N LEU A 29 -2.57 -7.65 -5.43
CA LEU A 29 -3.70 -7.12 -4.66
C LEU A 29 -4.32 -8.17 -3.74
N THR A 30 -4.07 -9.46 -3.98
CA THR A 30 -4.66 -10.57 -3.22
C THR A 30 -3.63 -11.43 -2.48
N ASP A 31 -2.34 -11.29 -2.80
CA ASP A 31 -1.26 -12.12 -2.25
C ASP A 31 -0.06 -11.23 -1.86
N LEU A 32 0.14 -11.06 -0.55
CA LEU A 32 1.22 -10.26 0.00
C LEU A 32 2.60 -10.84 -0.35
N GLU A 33 2.77 -12.16 -0.28
CA GLU A 33 4.04 -12.81 -0.62
C GLU A 33 4.39 -12.58 -2.10
N ASP A 34 3.40 -12.63 -2.99
CA ASP A 34 3.57 -12.34 -4.40
C ASP A 34 3.94 -10.87 -4.65
N ALA A 35 3.27 -9.93 -3.97
CA ALA A 35 3.61 -8.51 -4.04
C ALA A 35 5.07 -8.26 -3.62
N GLU A 36 5.49 -8.82 -2.48
CA GLU A 36 6.88 -8.71 -2.01
C GLU A 36 7.87 -9.36 -2.98
N ARG A 37 7.53 -10.53 -3.54
CA ARG A 37 8.34 -11.25 -4.53
C ARG A 37 8.57 -10.38 -5.76
N GLN A 38 7.51 -9.79 -6.30
CA GLN A 38 7.60 -8.91 -7.47
C GLN A 38 8.50 -7.69 -7.18
N LEU A 39 8.37 -7.06 -6.01
CA LEU A 39 9.22 -5.92 -5.62
C LEU A 39 10.69 -6.31 -5.51
N ARG A 40 11.00 -7.48 -4.93
CA ARG A 40 12.38 -8.00 -4.83
C ARG A 40 12.97 -8.32 -6.21
N GLU A 41 12.16 -8.74 -7.17
CA GLU A 41 12.58 -9.09 -8.52
C GLU A 41 13.03 -7.90 -9.37
N LEU A 42 12.67 -6.67 -8.99
CA LEU A 42 13.10 -5.45 -9.69
C LEU A 42 14.62 -5.22 -9.62
N ARG A 43 15.31 -5.81 -8.64
CA ARG A 43 16.78 -5.75 -8.47
C ARG A 43 17.36 -4.34 -8.59
N SER A 44 16.64 -3.33 -8.12
CA SER A 44 17.12 -1.95 -8.16
C SER A 44 18.28 -1.74 -7.18
N ALA A 45 19.23 -0.88 -7.56
CA ALA A 45 20.28 -0.41 -6.67
C ALA A 45 19.80 0.71 -5.74
N GLY A 46 18.65 1.32 -6.04
CA GLY A 46 18.04 2.40 -5.28
C GLY A 46 16.97 1.93 -4.31
N ALA A 47 16.25 2.89 -3.70
CA ALA A 47 15.13 2.56 -2.82
C ALA A 47 13.96 1.99 -3.64
N VAL A 48 13.32 0.96 -3.13
CA VAL A 48 12.15 0.29 -3.72
C VAL A 48 11.06 0.17 -2.67
N PHE A 49 9.82 0.45 -3.05
CA PHE A 49 8.62 0.15 -2.28
C PHE A 49 7.44 -0.07 -3.21
N GLY A 50 6.42 -0.77 -2.73
CA GLY A 50 5.13 -0.96 -3.39
C GLY A 50 4.07 -0.08 -2.75
N LEU A 51 3.14 0.38 -3.58
CA LEU A 51 1.87 0.96 -3.17
C LEU A 51 0.77 0.11 -3.80
N LEU A 52 -0.08 -0.47 -2.96
CA LEU A 52 -1.20 -1.29 -3.36
C LEU A 52 -2.46 -0.55 -2.90
N ASP A 53 -3.37 -0.36 -3.84
CA ASP A 53 -4.71 0.16 -3.66
C ASP A 53 -5.68 -1.00 -3.87
N VAL A 54 -6.44 -1.36 -2.84
CA VAL A 54 -7.29 -2.55 -2.81
C VAL A 54 -8.73 -2.10 -2.65
N ASP A 55 -9.51 -2.33 -3.72
CA ASP A 55 -10.94 -1.97 -3.86
C ASP A 55 -11.27 -0.50 -3.56
N ASP A 56 -10.29 0.40 -3.74
CA ASP A 56 -10.31 1.82 -3.36
C ASP A 56 -10.66 2.06 -1.87
N GLU A 57 -10.67 1.00 -1.05
CA GLU A 57 -11.11 0.98 0.35
C GLU A 57 -9.93 1.14 1.30
N PHE A 58 -8.82 0.48 1.01
CA PHE A 58 -7.60 0.58 1.81
C PHE A 58 -6.35 0.45 0.96
N PHE A 59 -5.22 0.89 1.51
CA PHE A 59 -3.94 0.76 0.86
C PHE A 59 -2.89 0.06 1.74
N ILE A 60 -1.93 -0.56 1.06
CA ILE A 60 -0.76 -1.17 1.68
C ILE A 60 0.51 -0.54 1.13
N VAL A 61 1.42 -0.15 2.02
CA VAL A 61 2.80 0.23 1.65
C VAL A 61 3.73 -0.90 2.00
N ILE A 62 4.39 -1.45 0.98
CA ILE A 62 5.32 -2.57 1.15
C ILE A 62 6.74 -2.09 0.88
N ARG A 63 7.62 -2.21 1.86
CA ARG A 63 9.03 -1.90 1.67
C ARG A 63 9.92 -3.12 1.90
N PRO A 64 10.41 -3.78 0.83
CA PRO A 64 11.22 -4.98 0.98
C PRO A 64 12.54 -4.66 1.69
N ALA A 65 12.90 -5.47 2.68
CA ALA A 65 14.22 -5.45 3.29
C ALA A 65 14.76 -6.88 3.50
N PRO A 66 16.09 -7.05 3.67
CA PRO A 66 16.69 -8.38 3.78
C PRO A 66 16.20 -9.23 4.97
N ALA A 67 15.69 -8.58 6.02
CA ALA A 67 15.24 -9.22 7.26
C ALA A 67 13.71 -9.41 7.34
N GLY A 68 12.98 -9.12 6.26
CA GLY A 68 11.51 -9.01 6.25
C GLY A 68 11.10 -7.66 5.67
N ALA A 69 9.90 -7.55 5.09
CA ALA A 69 9.40 -6.28 4.63
C ALA A 69 9.00 -5.38 5.81
N ARG A 70 9.10 -4.07 5.62
CA ARG A 70 8.38 -3.10 6.46
C ARG A 70 7.05 -2.81 5.78
N LEU A 71 5.98 -2.90 6.55
CA LEU A 71 4.61 -2.83 6.06
C LEU A 71 3.88 -1.71 6.78
N LEU A 72 2.97 -1.06 6.07
CA LEU A 72 1.95 -0.17 6.63
C LEU A 72 0.63 -0.56 5.97
N LEU A 73 -0.39 -0.79 6.78
CA LEU A 73 -1.78 -1.01 6.40
C LEU A 73 -2.58 0.21 6.83
N SER A 74 -3.35 0.81 5.92
CA SER A 74 -4.14 2.00 6.24
C SER A 74 -5.37 1.68 7.09
N ASP A 75 -5.93 0.48 6.94
CA ASP A 75 -7.13 0.04 7.64
C ASP A 75 -7.00 -1.43 8.06
N ALA A 76 -6.93 -1.67 9.37
CA ALA A 76 -6.88 -3.00 9.95
C ALA A 76 -8.22 -3.74 9.93
N THR A 77 -9.35 -3.02 9.80
CA THR A 77 -10.69 -3.64 9.73
C THR A 77 -10.88 -4.40 8.42
N ALA A 78 -10.20 -3.97 7.35
CA ALA A 78 -10.17 -4.67 6.07
C ALA A 78 -9.70 -6.13 6.17
N ALA A 79 -8.93 -6.49 7.19
CA ALA A 79 -8.49 -7.88 7.41
C ALA A 79 -9.63 -8.87 7.69
N ILE A 80 -10.86 -8.37 7.90
CA ILE A 80 -12.05 -9.20 8.10
C ILE A 80 -12.59 -9.73 6.78
N ASP A 81 -12.52 -8.93 5.72
CA ASP A 81 -13.06 -9.26 4.39
C ASP A 81 -11.96 -9.57 3.35
N TYR A 82 -10.73 -9.09 3.56
CA TYR A 82 -9.63 -9.20 2.60
C TYR A 82 -8.45 -10.02 3.14
N ASP A 83 -8.19 -11.16 2.49
CA ASP A 83 -7.07 -12.06 2.82
C ASP A 83 -5.71 -11.32 2.80
N VAL A 84 -5.49 -10.40 1.85
CA VAL A 84 -4.24 -9.63 1.77
C VAL A 84 -4.01 -8.73 2.99
N ALA A 85 -5.07 -8.18 3.59
CA ALA A 85 -4.97 -7.35 4.78
C ALA A 85 -4.72 -8.23 6.02
N ALA A 86 -5.35 -9.41 6.09
CA ALA A 86 -5.06 -10.41 7.11
C ALA A 86 -3.60 -10.88 7.06
N ASP A 87 -3.05 -11.12 5.86
CA ASP A 87 -1.65 -11.48 5.65
C ASP A 87 -0.70 -10.37 6.15
N VAL A 88 -1.06 -9.09 5.95
CA VAL A 88 -0.27 -7.97 6.48
C VAL A 88 -0.27 -7.96 8.00
N LEU A 89 -1.42 -8.19 8.65
CA LEU A 89 -1.51 -8.27 10.10
C LEU A 89 -0.68 -9.45 10.66
N ASP A 90 -0.76 -10.63 10.04
CA ASP A 90 0.04 -11.79 10.44
C ASP A 90 1.55 -11.50 10.29
N ALA A 91 1.98 -10.88 9.18
CA ALA A 91 3.36 -10.47 8.98
C ALA A 91 3.84 -9.45 10.04
N LEU A 92 2.94 -8.62 10.55
CA LEU A 92 3.19 -7.69 11.67
C LEU A 92 3.09 -8.36 13.05
N ASN A 93 2.71 -9.63 13.13
CA ASN A 93 2.40 -10.38 14.36
C ASN A 93 1.25 -9.76 15.15
N LEU A 94 0.20 -9.33 14.44
CA LEU A 94 -1.03 -8.79 14.97
C LEU A 94 -2.18 -9.76 14.66
N ASP A 95 -3.17 -9.79 15.55
CA ASP A 95 -4.38 -10.58 15.33
C ASP A 95 -5.37 -9.79 14.47
N VAL A 96 -6.14 -10.49 13.63
CA VAL A 96 -7.30 -9.90 12.93
C VAL A 96 -8.31 -9.41 13.97
N PRO A 97 -8.87 -8.19 13.83
CA PRO A 97 -9.86 -7.68 14.76
C PRO A 97 -11.09 -8.59 14.88
N ASP A 98 -11.53 -8.86 16.12
CA ASP A 98 -12.76 -9.61 16.40
C ASP A 98 -13.97 -8.65 16.35
N ILE A 99 -14.33 -8.24 15.13
CA ILE A 99 -15.45 -7.36 14.81
C ILE A 99 -16.44 -8.17 13.96
N ASP A 100 -17.74 -7.96 14.19
CA ASP A 100 -18.77 -8.56 13.34
C ASP A 100 -18.74 -7.89 11.95
N PRO A 101 -18.65 -8.64 10.84
CA PRO A 101 -18.69 -8.06 9.49
C PRO A 101 -19.89 -7.14 9.26
N ASP A 102 -21.03 -7.41 9.93
CA ASP A 102 -22.23 -6.56 9.85
C ASP A 102 -22.06 -5.18 10.54
N GLU A 103 -21.01 -4.98 11.35
CA GLU A 103 -20.71 -3.75 12.10
C GLU A 103 -19.55 -2.93 11.48
N LEU A 104 -18.88 -3.42 10.44
CA LEU A 104 -17.72 -2.77 9.81
C LEU A 104 -17.98 -1.31 9.42
N ASP A 105 -19.10 -1.04 8.76
CA ASP A 105 -19.53 0.30 8.34
C ASP A 105 -19.71 1.32 9.49
N THR A 106 -19.71 0.85 10.74
CA THR A 106 -19.95 1.69 11.93
C THR A 106 -18.69 1.96 12.75
N ILE A 107 -17.57 1.37 12.35
CA ILE A 107 -16.29 1.43 13.05
C ILE A 107 -15.36 2.32 12.25
N ASP A 108 -14.74 3.28 12.94
CA ASP A 108 -13.71 4.11 12.31
C ASP A 108 -12.48 3.23 12.03
N PRO A 109 -11.96 3.21 10.80
CA PRO A 109 -10.78 2.43 10.45
C PRO A 109 -9.54 2.99 11.14
N TRP A 110 -8.54 2.13 11.34
CA TRP A 110 -7.26 2.53 11.94
C TRP A 110 -6.07 1.86 11.27
N GLU A 111 -4.94 2.55 11.31
CA GLU A 111 -3.72 2.07 10.68
C GLU A 111 -2.94 1.08 11.55
N GLU A 112 -2.20 0.17 10.91
CA GLU A 112 -1.26 -0.74 11.58
C GLU A 112 0.08 -0.80 10.83
N GLY A 113 1.16 -1.02 11.58
CA GLY A 113 2.51 -1.18 11.04
C GLY A 113 3.42 0.06 11.15
N ASP A 114 4.31 0.25 10.19
CA ASP A 114 5.39 1.25 10.22
C ASP A 114 4.98 2.56 9.51
N LEU A 115 4.45 3.52 10.26
CA LEU A 115 4.19 4.88 9.76
C LEU A 115 5.45 5.59 9.22
N ALA A 116 6.64 5.19 9.67
CA ALA A 116 7.91 5.74 9.19
C ALA A 116 8.48 4.97 7.97
N VAL A 117 7.68 4.10 7.33
CA VAL A 117 8.12 3.23 6.22
C VAL A 117 8.74 4.01 5.05
N LEU A 118 8.38 5.28 4.84
CA LEU A 118 8.92 6.18 3.81
C LEU A 118 9.68 7.41 4.38
N ALA A 119 10.00 7.43 5.67
CA ALA A 119 10.62 8.58 6.34
C ALA A 119 11.97 9.00 5.74
N ASP A 120 12.84 8.04 5.40
CA ASP A 120 14.15 8.33 4.79
C ASP A 120 14.05 8.83 3.34
N LEU A 121 12.88 8.70 2.69
CA LEU A 121 12.61 9.26 1.37
C LEU A 121 12.01 10.66 1.43
N GLY A 122 11.76 11.18 2.63
CA GLY A 122 11.24 12.53 2.85
C GLY A 122 9.76 12.61 3.21
N LEU A 123 9.12 11.48 3.55
CA LEU A 123 7.74 11.47 4.08
C LEU A 123 7.75 11.06 5.56
N PRO A 124 7.76 12.03 6.50
CA PRO A 124 7.77 11.74 7.94
C PRO A 124 6.53 10.97 8.40
N ASP A 125 6.68 10.21 9.47
CA ASP A 125 5.61 9.47 10.16
C ASP A 125 4.41 10.34 10.53
N ALA A 126 4.66 11.54 11.05
CA ALA A 126 3.59 12.49 11.38
C ALA A 126 2.79 12.94 10.15
N VAL A 127 3.42 13.00 8.97
CA VAL A 127 2.73 13.35 7.72
C VAL A 127 1.98 12.13 7.19
N MET A 128 2.57 10.93 7.28
CA MET A 128 1.90 9.68 6.91
C MET A 128 0.62 9.49 7.74
N SER A 129 0.69 9.64 9.06
CA SER A 129 -0.46 9.50 9.96
C SER A 129 -1.59 10.48 9.64
N ILE A 130 -1.27 11.71 9.21
CA ILE A 130 -2.28 12.67 8.74
C ILE A 130 -2.97 12.19 7.45
N ILE A 131 -2.24 11.56 6.53
CA ILE A 131 -2.82 11.07 5.28
C ILE A 131 -3.72 9.87 5.54
N VAL A 132 -3.22 8.90 6.32
CA VAL A 132 -3.97 7.67 6.62
C VAL A 132 -5.20 7.96 7.47
N GLY A 133 -5.08 8.87 8.45
CA GLY A 133 -6.20 9.26 9.30
C GLY A 133 -7.23 10.18 8.63
N ASP A 134 -7.09 10.47 7.34
CA ASP A 134 -8.09 11.21 6.55
C ASP A 134 -9.07 10.21 5.91
N THR A 135 -9.94 9.64 6.74
CA THR A 135 -10.91 8.59 6.38
C THR A 135 -12.06 9.11 5.49
N ASP A 136 -12.08 10.41 5.18
CA ASP A 136 -13.01 10.99 4.21
C ASP A 136 -12.52 10.80 2.75
N LEU A 137 -11.26 10.39 2.57
CA LEU A 137 -10.63 10.16 1.27
C LEU A 137 -10.61 8.67 0.92
N TYR A 138 -10.70 8.37 -0.37
CA TYR A 138 -10.46 7.03 -0.89
C TYR A 138 -8.97 6.66 -0.86
N ALA A 139 -8.66 5.37 -0.95
CA ALA A 139 -7.29 4.87 -0.89
C ALA A 139 -6.41 5.43 -2.02
N ASP A 140 -6.94 5.56 -3.23
CA ASP A 140 -6.26 6.15 -4.40
C ASP A 140 -5.86 7.62 -4.15
N GLU A 141 -6.75 8.40 -3.54
CA GLU A 141 -6.53 9.80 -3.18
C GLU A 141 -5.44 9.93 -2.12
N GLN A 142 -5.46 9.08 -1.09
CA GLN A 142 -4.44 9.01 -0.05
C GLN A 142 -3.06 8.64 -0.65
N LEU A 143 -3.00 7.64 -1.54
CA LEU A 143 -1.79 7.27 -2.28
C LEU A 143 -1.30 8.40 -3.20
N GLY A 144 -2.22 9.13 -3.84
CA GLY A 144 -1.93 10.33 -4.61
C GLY A 144 -1.28 11.42 -3.76
N MET A 145 -1.74 11.61 -2.52
CA MET A 145 -1.12 12.55 -1.57
C MET A 145 0.30 12.13 -1.16
N ILE A 146 0.54 10.84 -0.95
CA ILE A 146 1.87 10.27 -0.70
C ILE A 146 2.79 10.57 -1.89
N ALA A 147 2.33 10.28 -3.11
CA ALA A 147 3.08 10.50 -4.34
C ALA A 147 3.42 11.98 -4.57
N ALA A 148 2.48 12.89 -4.30
CA ALA A 148 2.69 14.33 -4.40
C ALA A 148 3.74 14.83 -3.41
N ARG A 149 3.74 14.32 -2.17
CA ARG A 149 4.70 14.72 -1.13
C ARG A 149 6.11 14.22 -1.41
N LEU A 150 6.25 13.02 -1.98
CA LEU A 150 7.54 12.45 -2.37
C LEU A 150 8.02 12.93 -3.76
N GLY A 151 7.12 13.56 -4.54
CA GLY A 151 7.44 14.18 -5.82
C GLY A 151 7.49 13.19 -6.99
N PHE A 152 6.64 12.16 -6.97
CA PHE A 152 6.46 11.20 -8.08
C PHE A 152 5.02 11.11 -8.61
N ALA A 153 4.14 12.06 -8.25
CA ALA A 153 2.74 12.07 -8.67
C ALA A 153 2.56 12.01 -10.20
N ASP A 154 3.43 12.69 -10.96
CA ASP A 154 3.37 12.68 -12.43
C ASP A 154 3.72 11.30 -13.02
N GLU A 155 4.65 10.57 -12.40
CA GLU A 155 5.00 9.21 -12.78
C GLU A 155 3.90 8.22 -12.39
N LEU A 156 3.29 8.39 -11.21
CA LEU A 156 2.15 7.58 -10.78
C LEU A 156 0.97 7.75 -11.74
N GLY A 157 0.54 8.99 -12.00
CA GLY A 157 -0.60 9.27 -12.88
C GLY A 157 -0.45 8.66 -14.28
N LYS A 158 0.75 8.68 -14.86
CA LYS A 158 1.00 8.03 -16.17
C LYS A 158 0.79 6.52 -16.15
N VAL A 159 1.08 5.86 -15.02
CA VAL A 159 0.86 4.42 -14.86
C VAL A 159 -0.62 4.15 -14.66
N LEU A 160 -1.30 4.93 -13.82
CA LEU A 160 -2.75 4.82 -13.58
C LEU A 160 -3.56 5.02 -14.87
N ASP A 161 -3.25 6.06 -15.66
CA ASP A 161 -3.84 6.32 -16.98
C ASP A 161 -3.72 5.09 -17.92
N SER A 162 -2.63 4.32 -17.79
CA SER A 162 -2.38 3.14 -18.63
C SER A 162 -3.11 1.88 -18.14
N LEU A 163 -3.44 1.84 -16.86
CA LEU A 163 -4.24 0.79 -16.23
C LEU A 163 -5.75 1.06 -16.37
N GLY A 164 -6.13 2.31 -16.64
CA GLY A 164 -7.52 2.73 -16.80
C GLY A 164 -8.14 3.35 -15.55
N HIS A 165 -7.30 3.80 -14.61
CA HIS A 165 -7.67 4.57 -13.43
C HIS A 165 -7.45 6.07 -13.70
#